data_AF-A0A1T5BRT5-F1
#
_entry.id   AF-A0A1T5BRT5-F1
#
_cell.length_a   1.000
_cell.length_b   1.000
_cell.length_c   1.000
_cell.angle_alpha   90.00
_cell.angle_beta   90.00
_cell.angle_gamma   90.00
#
_symmetry.space_group_name_H-M   'P 1'
#
loop_
_entity.id
_entity.type
_entity.pdbx_description
1 polymer ?
#
loop_
_entity_poly.entity_id
_entity_poly.type
_entity_poly.pdbx_seq_one_letter_code
_entity_poly.pdbx_strand_id
1 'polypeptide(L)' 'MFYNPTDTVMVRTIQLPLYYSGLTQTARVREQEDKPVTYRLDRNYAIELKVTIPANGFTWYVIEQ' A
#
# COMPACT_ATOMS: atom_id res chain seq x y z
N MET A 1 0.96 0.06 7.73
CA MET A 1 1.17 -1.30 8.25
C MET A 1 -0.15 -2.04 8.18
N PHE A 2 -0.14 -3.31 7.75
CA PHE A 2 -1.32 -4.17 7.70
C PHE A 2 -1.05 -5.46 8.47
N TYR A 3 -1.95 -5.83 9.37
CA TYR A 3 -1.86 -7.05 10.17
C TYR A 3 -3.02 -7.99 9.83
N ASN A 4 -2.71 -9.29 9.74
CA ASN A 4 -3.67 -10.35 9.48
C ASN A 4 -3.75 -11.26 10.71
N PRO A 5 -4.85 -11.21 11.49
CA PRO A 5 -5.06 -12.05 12.67
C PRO A 5 -5.55 -13.46 12.33
N THR A 6 -5.70 -13.81 11.04
CA THR A 6 -6.24 -15.12 10.63
C THR A 6 -5.13 -16.13 10.37
N ASP A 7 -5.48 -17.42 10.45
CA ASP A 7 -4.57 -18.54 10.21
C ASP A 7 -4.32 -18.83 8.72
N THR A 8 -4.77 -17.94 7.82
CA THR A 8 -4.61 -18.09 6.36
C THR A 8 -4.03 -16.82 5.74
N VAL A 9 -3.33 -16.96 4.62
CA VAL A 9 -2.83 -15.79 3.85
C VAL A 9 -4.01 -14.94 3.40
N MET A 10 -3.91 -13.63 3.61
CA MET A 10 -4.93 -12.65 3.24
C MET A 10 -4.45 -11.80 2.06
N VAL A 11 -5.23 -11.79 0.98
CA VAL A 11 -5.02 -10.88 -0.16
C VAL A 11 -6.17 -9.89 -0.22
N ARG A 12 -5.86 -8.60 -0.23
CA ARG A 12 -6.84 -7.51 -0.29
C ARG A 12 -6.38 -6.41 -1.23
N THR A 13 -7.32 -5.88 -2.00
CA THR A 13 -7.14 -4.59 -2.69
C THR A 13 -7.68 -3.51 -1.78
N ILE A 14 -6.83 -2.57 -1.41
CA ILE A 14 -7.13 -1.48 -0.48
C ILE A 14 -6.98 -0.18 -1.24
N GLN A 15 -8.02 0.66 -1.21
CA GLN A 15 -7.91 2.02 -1.68
C GLN A 15 -7.21 2.85 -0.61
N LEU A 16 -6.00 3.31 -0.92
CA LEU A 16 -5.16 4.07 0.01
C LEU A 16 -5.22 5.56 -0.36
N PRO A 17 -5.93 6.38 0.43
CA PRO A 17 -5.96 7.82 0.20
C PRO A 17 -4.64 8.48 0.61
N LEU A 18 -4.09 9.33 -0.26
CA LEU A 18 -2.81 10.02 -0.09
C LEU A 18 -2.97 11.55 -0.06
N TYR A 19 -4.18 12.08 0.07
CA TYR A 19 -4.43 13.53 0.01
C TYR A 19 -3.69 14.36 1.08
N TYR A 20 -3.27 13.75 2.20
CA TYR A 20 -2.44 14.40 3.22
C TYR A 20 -0.93 14.29 2.98
N SER A 21 -0.47 13.53 1.99
CA SER A 21 0.98 13.38 1.71
C SER A 21 1.56 14.49 0.84
N GLY A 22 0.71 15.36 0.29
CA GLY A 22 1.13 16.38 -0.68
C GLY A 22 1.43 15.84 -2.08
N LEU A 23 1.35 14.52 -2.28
CA LEU A 23 1.50 13.89 -3.60
C LEU A 23 0.24 14.13 -4.43
N THR A 24 0.42 14.58 -5.68
CA THR A 24 -0.70 14.99 -6.55
C THR A 24 -0.82 14.19 -7.84
N GLN A 25 0.27 13.58 -8.31
CA GLN A 25 0.30 12.89 -9.60
C GLN A 25 0.72 11.43 -9.47
N THR A 26 1.84 11.20 -8.79
CA THR A 26 2.41 9.87 -8.61
C THR A 26 2.88 9.67 -7.18
N ALA A 27 2.88 8.41 -6.76
CA ALA A 27 3.50 7.95 -5.52
C ALA A 27 4.37 6.74 -5.84
N ARG A 28 5.55 6.69 -5.26
CA ARG A 28 6.38 5.49 -5.25
C ARG A 28 6.07 4.72 -3.98
N VAL A 29 5.73 3.45 -4.12
CA VAL A 29 5.32 2.60 -3.02
C VAL A 29 6.23 1.39 -3.01
N ARG A 30 6.92 1.16 -1.89
CA ARG A 30 7.71 -0.06 -1.66
C ARG A 30 7.06 -0.92 -0.59
N GLU A 31 7.07 -2.23 -0.79
CA GLU A 31 6.78 -3.18 0.28
C GLU A 31 8.05 -3.41 1.08
N GLN A 32 8.03 -3.14 2.38
CA GLN A 32 9.22 -3.23 3.23
C GLN A 32 10.43 -2.58 2.54
N GLU A 33 11.55 -3.28 2.41
CA GLU A 33 12.80 -2.80 1.76
C GLU A 33 12.92 -3.22 0.27
N ASP A 34 11.83 -3.66 -0.36
CA ASP A 34 11.83 -4.03 -1.77
C ASP A 34 11.91 -2.81 -2.71
N LYS A 35 12.05 -3.11 -4.01
CA LYS A 35 12.09 -2.08 -5.04
C LYS A 35 10.75 -1.32 -5.09
N PRO A 36 10.79 0.03 -5.08
CA PRO A 36 9.58 0.83 -5.18
C PRO A 36 8.91 0.68 -6.54
N VAL A 37 7.58 0.66 -6.52
CA VAL A 37 6.70 0.65 -7.68
C VAL A 37 5.97 1.99 -7.77
N THR A 38 5.90 2.58 -8.96
CA THR A 38 5.23 3.87 -9.17
C THR A 38 3.75 3.67 -9.45
N TYR A 39 2.91 4.34 -8.68
CA TYR A 39 1.46 4.43 -8.85
C TYR A 39 1.07 5.82 -9.30
N ARG A 40 0.07 5.90 -10.19
CA ARG A 40 -0.58 7.17 -10.54
C ARG A 40 -1.75 7.38 -9.59
N LEU A 41 -1.86 8.58 -9.03
CA LEU A 41 -2.98 8.94 -8.16
C LEU A 41 -4.23 9.16 -9.00
N ASP A 42 -5.37 8.73 -8.47
CA ASP A 42 -6.67 9.09 -9.00
C ASP A 42 -7.06 10.55 -8.65
N ARG A 43 -8.24 10.99 -9.10
CA ARG A 43 -8.73 12.36 -8.84
C ARG A 43 -9.05 12.62 -7.35
N ASN A 44 -9.17 11.58 -6.55
CA ASN A 44 -9.35 11.64 -5.10
C ASN A 44 -8.02 11.57 -4.35
N TYR A 45 -6.90 11.66 -5.09
CA TYR A 45 -5.55 11.51 -4.56
C TYR A 45 -5.33 10.16 -3.87
N ALA A 46 -5.93 9.09 -4.39
CA ALA A 46 -5.80 7.74 -3.86
C ALA A 46 -5.15 6.79 -4.88
N ILE A 47 -4.66 5.66 -4.37
CA ILE A 47 -4.15 4.54 -5.19
C ILE A 47 -4.86 3.24 -4.79
N GLU A 48 -4.98 2.31 -5.73
CA GLU A 48 -5.37 0.93 -5.42
C GLU A 48 -4.12 0.10 -5.14
N LEU A 49 -3.97 -0.36 -3.89
CA LEU A 49 -2.85 -1.18 -3.46
C LEU A 49 -3.32 -2.61 -3.20
N LYS A 50 -2.78 -3.57 -3.96
CA LYS A 50 -2.95 -4.99 -3.68
C LYS A 50 -1.94 -5.42 -2.63
N VAL A 51 -2.43 -5.81 -1.46
CA VAL A 51 -1.63 -6.22 -0.31
C VAL A 51 -1.78 -7.72 -0.08
N THR A 52 -0.66 -8.40 0.13
CA THR A 52 -0.60 -9.80 0.54
C THR A 52 -0.04 -9.86 1.96
N ILE A 53 -0.80 -10.41 2.91
CA ILE A 53 -0.43 -10.47 4.32
C ILE A 53 -0.36 -11.94 4.75
N PRO A 54 0.78 -12.43 5.29
CA PRO A 54 0.88 -13.80 5.77
C PRO A 54 -0.08 -14.08 6.94
N ALA A 55 -0.38 -15.35 7.19
CA ALA A 55 -1.18 -15.78 8.33
C ALA A 55 -0.53 -15.36 9.66
N ASN A 56 -1.32 -14.87 10.62
CA ASN A 56 -0.87 -14.37 11.92
C ASN A 56 0.30 -13.37 11.84
N GLY A 57 0.40 -12.63 10.73
CA GLY A 57 1.56 -11.80 10.41
C GLY A 57 1.18 -10.41 9.91
N PHE A 58 2.20 -9.64 9.56
CA PHE A 58 2.04 -8.28 9.06
C PHE A 58 2.96 -8.00 7.88
N THR A 59 2.62 -6.97 7.11
CA THR A 59 3.52 -6.33 6.15
C THR A 59 3.37 -4.81 6.28
N TRP A 60 4.33 -4.05 5.78
CA TRP A 60 4.26 -2.60 5.74
C TRP A 60 4.73 -2.07 4.40
N TYR A 61 4.18 -0.92 4.05
CA TYR A 61 4.52 -0.22 2.82
C TYR A 61 5.04 1.16 3.21
N VAL A 62 6.04 1.62 2.46
CA VAL A 62 6.56 2.99 2.56
C VAL A 62 6.16 3.74 1.30
N ILE A 63 5.71 4.97 1.49
CA ILE A 63 5.23 5.85 0.43
C ILE A 63 6.21 7.00 0.30
N GLU A 64 6.74 7.19 -0.89
CA GLU A 64 7.74 8.21 -1.22
C GLU A 64 7.40 8.90 -2.57
N GLN A 65 8.11 9.98 -2.88
CA GLN A 65 7.93 10.77 -4.10
C GLN A 65 8.67 10.17 -5.30
#